data_AF-A0A401NNI4-F1
#
_entry.id   AF-A0A401NNI4-F1
#
_cell.length_a   1.000
_cell.length_b   1.000
_cell.length_c   1.000
_cell.angle_alpha   90.00
_cell.angle_beta   90.00
_cell.angle_gamma   90.00
#
_symmetry.space_group_name_H-M   'P 1'
#
loop_
_entity.id
_entity.type
_entity.pdbx_description
1 polymer ?
#
loop_
_entity_poly.entity_id
_entity_poly.type
_entity_poly.pdbx_seq_one_letter_code
_entity_poly.pdbx_strand_id
1 'polypeptide(L)'
;MAIYEIYSHPSLVRYKTSVFTKATLFLLIVVALTYIPPLLVAYRSHGFWLKISTYEEQPNVRFQYQVLMIVGTSTSGDFLAWSTFANFNNLQGDNLRFPLVTAMEEDQNLDGKMDRLNFRLELPLQPSEQVYNVQFILTFSYKLFRMSTFMMQSMAYAYFSSSIPGSQFTVNGDLKLHQREPLRHKGVDTRYNVSIFNDGSPFASAYDVARVIASYQDRNVTTTFSNQYPVWTAGRAADAPFVINAVIRYPVEIITYPF
;
A
#
# COMPACT_ATOMS: atom_id res chain seq x y z
N MET A 1 5.34 18.77 -77.12
CA MET A 1 5.99 20.10 -77.21
C MET A 1 6.53 20.46 -75.83
N ALA A 2 7.84 20.62 -75.71
CA ALA A 2 8.48 20.97 -74.43
C ALA A 2 8.46 22.50 -74.26
N ILE A 3 7.89 22.97 -73.16
CA ILE A 3 7.87 24.39 -72.79
C ILE A 3 9.15 24.67 -72.01
N TYR A 4 10.01 25.54 -72.54
CA TYR A 4 11.21 26.01 -71.87
C TYR A 4 10.92 27.34 -71.19
N GLU A 5 11.12 27.40 -69.88
CA GLU A 5 11.02 28.64 -69.11
C GLU A 5 12.34 29.41 -69.28
N ILE A 6 12.27 30.52 -70.03
CA ILE A 6 13.46 31.30 -70.43
C ILE A 6 13.88 32.27 -69.31
N TYR A 7 12.95 32.70 -68.47
CA TYR A 7 13.21 33.65 -67.39
C TYR A 7 12.11 33.59 -66.34
N SER A 8 12.50 33.46 -65.07
CA SER A 8 11.60 33.60 -63.93
C SER A 8 12.25 34.50 -62.87
N HIS A 9 11.44 35.37 -62.27
CA HIS A 9 11.85 36.14 -61.10
C HIS A 9 10.72 36.12 -60.07
N PRO A 10 11.02 35.97 -58.78
CA PRO A 10 9.99 36.00 -57.75
C PRO A 10 9.50 37.43 -57.54
N SER A 11 8.21 37.68 -57.75
CA SER A 11 7.57 38.95 -57.40
C SER A 11 6.96 38.85 -56.00
N LEU A 12 7.31 39.80 -55.13
CA LEU A 12 6.83 39.84 -53.75
C LEU A 12 5.70 40.86 -53.63
N VAL A 13 4.45 40.38 -53.70
CA VAL A 13 3.27 41.24 -53.55
C VAL A 13 2.98 41.46 -52.07
N ARG A 14 3.03 42.72 -51.62
CA ARG A 14 2.73 43.10 -50.23
C ARG A 14 1.33 43.70 -50.13
N TYR A 15 0.42 42.99 -49.48
CA TYR A 15 -0.90 43.51 -49.13
C TYR A 15 -0.82 44.28 -47.81
N LYS A 16 -1.26 45.55 -47.80
CA LYS A 16 -1.27 46.43 -46.62
C LYS A 16 -2.70 46.86 -46.30
N THR A 17 -3.05 46.88 -45.03
CA THR A 17 -4.39 47.27 -44.54
C THR A 17 -4.28 48.35 -43.46
N SER A 18 -5.27 49.25 -43.38
CA SER A 18 -5.39 50.24 -42.28
C SER A 18 -6.18 49.68 -41.10
N VAL A 19 -5.94 50.21 -39.89
CA VAL A 19 -6.39 49.65 -38.59
C VAL A 19 -7.93 49.46 -38.51
N PHE A 20 -8.72 50.34 -39.13
CA PHE A 20 -10.19 50.32 -39.09
C PHE A 20 -10.82 49.89 -40.42
N THR A 21 -10.47 48.73 -40.96
CA THR A 21 -11.03 48.21 -42.21
C THR A 21 -11.68 46.83 -42.02
N LYS A 22 -12.59 46.45 -42.92
CA LYS A 22 -13.20 45.10 -42.90
C LYS A 22 -12.14 43.98 -42.98
N ALA A 23 -11.02 44.25 -43.66
CA ALA A 23 -9.90 43.32 -43.79
C ALA A 23 -9.14 43.12 -42.46
N THR A 24 -8.93 44.18 -41.67
CA THR A 24 -8.31 44.03 -40.35
C THR A 24 -9.23 43.33 -39.35
N LEU A 25 -10.55 43.58 -39.42
CA LEU A 25 -11.53 42.85 -38.62
C LEU A 25 -11.55 41.35 -38.96
N PHE A 26 -11.53 41.00 -40.25
CA PHE A 26 -11.44 39.61 -40.69
C PHE A 26 -10.16 38.94 -40.18
N LEU A 27 -9.01 39.62 -40.29
CA LEU A 27 -7.74 39.11 -39.79
C LEU A 27 -7.78 38.91 -38.26
N LEU A 28 -8.38 39.83 -37.50
CA LEU A 28 -8.56 39.69 -36.05
C LEU A 28 -9.43 38.47 -35.72
N ILE A 29 -10.56 38.28 -36.43
CA ILE A 29 -11.43 37.11 -36.25
C ILE A 29 -10.66 35.82 -36.56
N VAL A 30 -9.92 35.76 -37.66
CA VAL A 30 -9.11 34.58 -38.01
C VAL A 30 -8.06 34.29 -36.95
N VAL A 31 -7.34 35.32 -36.48
CA VAL A 31 -6.36 35.18 -35.38
C VAL A 31 -7.04 34.67 -34.11
N ALA A 32 -8.18 35.26 -33.73
CA ALA A 32 -8.95 34.83 -32.57
C ALA A 32 -9.41 33.38 -32.70
N LEU A 33 -9.93 32.98 -33.86
CA LEU A 33 -10.37 31.61 -34.14
C LEU A 33 -9.21 30.62 -34.26
N THR A 34 -8.00 31.10 -34.54
CA THR A 34 -6.79 30.27 -34.62
C THR A 34 -6.24 29.95 -33.23
N TYR A 35 -6.29 30.90 -32.29
CA TYR A 35 -5.68 30.74 -30.96
C TYR A 35 -6.67 30.42 -29.83
N ILE A 36 -7.88 30.99 -29.84
CA ILE A 36 -8.84 30.84 -28.74
C ILE A 36 -9.42 29.40 -28.68
N PRO A 37 -9.87 28.78 -29.78
CA PRO A 37 -10.44 27.43 -29.72
C PRO A 37 -9.44 26.37 -29.26
N PRO A 38 -8.19 26.28 -29.78
CA PRO A 38 -7.21 25.32 -29.26
C PRO A 38 -6.89 25.56 -27.78
N LEU A 39 -6.81 26.83 -27.34
CA LEU A 39 -6.59 27.18 -25.93
C LEU A 39 -7.76 26.72 -25.05
N LEU A 40 -9.00 26.95 -25.46
CA LEU A 40 -10.19 26.50 -24.73
C LEU A 40 -10.29 24.98 -24.69
N VAL A 41 -9.99 24.29 -25.79
CA VAL A 41 -9.96 22.82 -25.84
C VAL A 41 -8.90 22.29 -24.89
N ALA A 42 -7.68 22.83 -24.93
CA ALA A 42 -6.61 22.39 -24.04
C ALA A 42 -6.88 22.73 -22.57
N TYR A 43 -7.47 23.90 -22.27
CA TYR A 43 -7.93 24.26 -20.92
C TYR A 43 -9.03 23.32 -20.40
N ARG A 44 -10.04 23.03 -21.22
CA ARG A 44 -11.17 22.17 -20.85
C ARG A 44 -10.81 20.69 -20.83
N SER A 45 -9.76 20.27 -21.55
CA SER A 45 -9.23 18.91 -21.50
C SER A 45 -8.50 18.57 -20.19
N HIS A 46 -8.32 19.54 -19.29
CA HIS A 46 -7.55 19.40 -18.04
C HIS A 46 -6.09 18.93 -18.23
N GLY A 47 -5.57 18.98 -19.47
CA GLY A 47 -4.19 18.60 -19.77
C GLY A 47 -3.16 19.70 -19.47
N PHE A 48 -3.59 20.96 -19.35
CA PHE A 48 -2.70 22.02 -18.91
C PHE A 48 -2.41 21.90 -17.42
N TRP A 49 -1.11 21.89 -17.08
CA TRP A 49 -0.64 21.98 -15.70
C TRP A 49 -1.05 20.79 -14.82
N LEU A 50 -1.03 19.58 -15.37
CA LEU A 50 -1.24 18.36 -14.59
C LEU A 50 -0.22 18.34 -13.43
N LYS A 51 -0.72 18.29 -12.19
CA LYS A 51 0.15 18.22 -11.00
C LYS A 51 0.34 16.78 -10.52
N ILE A 52 -0.66 15.95 -10.78
CA ILE A 52 -0.78 14.59 -10.24
C ILE A 52 -1.36 13.69 -11.31
N SER A 53 -0.79 12.49 -11.43
CA SER A 53 -1.29 11.40 -12.26
C SER A 53 -1.43 10.12 -11.42
N THR A 54 -2.48 9.35 -11.68
CA THR A 54 -2.73 8.07 -11.02
C THR A 54 -2.57 6.91 -11.99
N TYR A 55 -2.00 5.80 -11.51
CA TYR A 55 -1.82 4.58 -12.28
C TYR A 55 -2.17 3.36 -11.44
N GLU A 56 -2.85 2.40 -12.05
CA GLU A 56 -3.10 1.11 -11.42
C GLU A 56 -1.82 0.26 -11.44
N GLU A 57 -1.50 -0.42 -10.36
CA GLU A 57 -0.38 -1.34 -10.33
C GLU A 57 -0.62 -2.42 -9.28
N GLN A 58 -0.42 -3.68 -9.65
CA GLN A 58 -0.34 -4.76 -8.68
C GLN A 58 1.06 -4.78 -8.05
N PRO A 59 1.17 -4.61 -6.72
CA PRO A 59 2.44 -4.66 -6.03
C PRO A 59 3.03 -6.08 -6.03
N ASN A 60 4.36 -6.17 -6.04
CA ASN A 60 5.04 -7.42 -5.71
C ASN A 60 5.24 -7.46 -4.20
N VAL A 61 4.37 -8.20 -3.53
CA VAL A 61 4.37 -8.38 -2.07
C VAL A 61 4.94 -9.75 -1.73
N ARG A 62 5.81 -9.80 -0.71
CA ARG A 62 6.35 -11.03 -0.16
C ARG A 62 6.31 -11.03 1.35
N PHE A 63 5.75 -12.07 1.95
CA PHE A 63 5.79 -12.27 3.38
C PHE A 63 7.23 -12.49 3.85
N GLN A 64 7.67 -11.71 4.84
CA GLN A 64 9.04 -11.78 5.35
C GLN A 64 9.22 -12.84 6.44
N TYR A 65 8.19 -13.64 6.71
CA TYR A 65 8.19 -14.60 7.80
C TYR A 65 8.48 -13.96 9.16
N GLN A 66 8.13 -12.68 9.34
CA GLN A 66 8.22 -12.03 10.65
C GLN A 66 6.82 -11.79 11.19
N VAL A 67 6.61 -12.32 12.41
CA VAL A 67 5.34 -12.33 13.12
C VAL A 67 5.59 -11.82 14.53
N LEU A 68 4.71 -10.97 15.02
CA LEU A 68 4.60 -10.65 16.44
C LEU A 68 3.14 -10.82 16.84
N MET A 69 2.90 -11.57 17.91
CA MET A 69 1.57 -11.84 18.44
C MET A 69 1.56 -11.63 19.94
N ILE A 70 0.47 -11.03 20.42
CA ILE A 70 0.15 -10.92 21.83
C ILE A 70 -1.33 -11.28 21.99
N VAL A 71 -1.62 -12.12 22.98
CA VAL A 71 -2.94 -12.66 23.26
C VAL A 71 -3.26 -12.41 24.72
N GLY A 72 -4.33 -11.67 25.01
CA GLY A 72 -4.79 -11.43 26.37
C GLY A 72 -5.57 -12.61 26.91
N THR A 73 -5.09 -13.18 28.02
CA THR A 73 -5.68 -14.38 28.63
C THR A 73 -6.64 -14.10 29.78
N SER A 74 -6.58 -12.90 30.34
CA SER A 74 -7.50 -12.47 31.39
C SER A 74 -7.95 -11.03 31.18
N THR A 75 -9.06 -10.67 31.84
CA THR A 75 -9.52 -9.28 31.93
C THR A 75 -8.70 -8.46 32.92
N SER A 76 -7.87 -9.10 33.76
CA SER A 76 -6.97 -8.47 34.72
C SER A 76 -5.61 -8.06 34.13
N GLY A 77 -5.32 -8.44 32.87
CA GLY A 77 -4.12 -8.01 32.15
C GLY A 77 -3.07 -9.09 31.94
N ASP A 78 -3.37 -10.35 32.22
CA ASP A 78 -2.48 -11.47 31.87
C ASP A 78 -2.48 -11.65 30.35
N PHE A 79 -1.31 -11.98 29.81
CA PHE A 79 -1.12 -12.14 28.38
C PHE A 79 -0.11 -13.23 28.07
N LEU A 80 -0.26 -13.81 26.89
CA LEU A 80 0.72 -14.68 26.26
C LEU A 80 1.26 -13.97 25.02
N ALA A 81 2.55 -14.10 24.77
CA ALA A 81 3.19 -13.45 23.65
C ALA A 81 4.15 -14.40 22.95
N TRP A 82 4.29 -14.20 21.65
CA TRP A 82 5.28 -14.89 20.84
C TRP A 82 5.59 -14.08 19.59
N SER A 83 6.85 -14.15 19.16
CA SER A 83 7.28 -13.57 17.90
C SER A 83 8.33 -14.43 17.22
N THR A 84 8.65 -14.09 15.98
CA THR A 84 9.82 -14.62 15.28
C THR A 84 11.14 -13.96 15.72
N PHE A 85 11.07 -12.86 16.48
CA PHE A 85 12.23 -12.12 16.97
C PHE A 85 12.76 -12.75 18.26
N ALA A 86 14.00 -13.23 18.25
CA ALA A 86 14.58 -13.94 19.38
C ALA A 86 14.69 -13.05 20.63
N ASN A 87 15.11 -11.81 20.44
CA ASN A 87 15.26 -10.85 21.54
C ASN A 87 13.92 -10.51 22.19
N PHE A 88 12.82 -10.39 21.43
CA PHE A 88 11.49 -10.22 22.01
C PHE A 88 11.09 -11.42 22.87
N ASN A 89 11.30 -12.64 22.37
CA ASN A 89 10.91 -13.87 23.07
C ASN A 89 11.69 -14.02 24.39
N ASN A 90 12.98 -13.68 24.40
CA ASN A 90 13.80 -13.69 25.62
C ASN A 90 13.29 -12.73 26.70
N LEU A 91 12.63 -11.63 26.30
CA LEU A 91 12.07 -10.63 27.22
C LEU A 91 10.72 -11.06 27.82
N GLN A 92 10.02 -12.03 27.24
CA GLN A 92 8.67 -12.43 27.69
C GLN A 92 8.68 -13.35 28.93
N GLY A 93 9.77 -14.08 29.18
CA GLY A 93 9.87 -14.99 30.32
C GLY A 93 8.73 -16.01 30.36
N ASP A 94 7.97 -16.01 31.45
CA ASP A 94 6.86 -16.95 31.70
C ASP A 94 5.66 -16.75 30.76
N ASN A 95 5.52 -15.57 30.13
CA ASN A 95 4.44 -15.27 29.19
C ASN A 95 4.71 -15.80 27.77
N LEU A 96 5.88 -16.41 27.54
CA LEU A 96 6.27 -16.95 26.24
C LEU A 96 5.54 -18.28 25.95
N ARG A 97 4.83 -18.35 24.83
CA ARG A 97 4.21 -19.60 24.36
C ARG A 97 4.47 -19.83 22.88
N PHE A 98 5.14 -20.92 22.54
CA PHE A 98 5.44 -21.26 21.15
C PHE A 98 4.22 -21.83 20.42
N PRO A 99 3.74 -21.18 19.35
CA PRO A 99 2.66 -21.69 18.52
C PRO A 99 3.18 -22.54 17.35
N LEU A 100 2.28 -23.31 16.74
CA LEU A 100 2.49 -23.88 15.41
C LEU A 100 2.10 -22.83 14.35
N VAL A 101 3.03 -22.49 13.46
CA VAL A 101 2.79 -21.48 12.41
C VAL A 101 2.88 -22.12 11.04
N THR A 102 1.89 -21.81 10.20
CA THR A 102 1.82 -22.22 8.80
C THR A 102 1.51 -21.01 7.94
N ALA A 103 2.25 -20.87 6.84
CA ALA A 103 2.13 -19.75 5.91
C ALA A 103 2.28 -20.26 4.49
N MET A 104 1.33 -19.90 3.63
CA MET A 104 1.32 -20.28 2.22
C MET A 104 0.95 -19.06 1.38
N GLU A 105 1.87 -18.65 0.49
CA GLU A 105 1.59 -17.64 -0.52
C GLU A 105 1.06 -18.33 -1.79
N GLU A 106 0.04 -17.75 -2.40
CA GLU A 106 -0.57 -18.26 -3.63
C GLU A 106 -0.50 -17.19 -4.73
N ASP A 107 -0.08 -17.64 -5.91
CA ASP A 107 -0.23 -16.93 -7.19
C ASP A 107 -1.37 -17.63 -7.95
N GLN A 108 -2.54 -17.02 -7.96
CA GLN A 108 -3.77 -17.62 -8.49
C GLN A 108 -3.89 -17.45 -10.00
N ASN A 109 -3.34 -16.36 -10.53
CA ASN A 109 -3.41 -16.03 -11.96
C ASN A 109 -2.15 -16.47 -12.75
N LEU A 110 -1.11 -16.97 -12.04
CA LEU A 110 0.16 -17.43 -12.56
C LEU A 110 0.97 -16.34 -13.29
N ASP A 111 0.87 -15.09 -12.84
CA ASP A 111 1.59 -13.96 -13.42
C ASP A 111 2.98 -13.71 -12.80
N GLY A 112 3.37 -14.52 -11.81
CA GLY A 112 4.64 -14.44 -11.08
C GLY A 112 4.62 -13.49 -9.88
N LYS A 113 3.50 -12.81 -9.62
CA LYS A 113 3.25 -12.06 -8.39
C LYS A 113 2.34 -12.88 -7.49
N MET A 114 2.57 -12.77 -6.18
CA MET A 114 1.68 -13.40 -5.22
C MET A 114 0.38 -12.59 -5.16
N ASP A 115 -0.75 -13.27 -5.01
CA ASP A 115 -2.08 -12.67 -4.91
C ASP A 115 -2.61 -12.69 -3.47
N ARG A 116 -2.20 -13.69 -2.69
CA ARG A 116 -2.65 -13.82 -1.30
C ARG A 116 -1.67 -14.61 -0.43
N LEU A 117 -1.75 -14.34 0.87
CA LEU A 117 -1.17 -15.13 1.94
C LEU A 117 -2.28 -15.81 2.74
N ASN A 118 -2.22 -17.14 2.83
CA ASN A 118 -2.95 -17.94 3.78
C ASN A 118 -2.05 -18.18 5.00
N PHE A 119 -2.36 -17.53 6.11
CA PHE A 119 -1.64 -17.61 7.37
C PHE A 119 -2.51 -18.30 8.42
N ARG A 120 -1.96 -19.33 9.06
CA ARG A 120 -2.61 -20.02 10.16
C ARG A 120 -1.63 -20.23 11.29
N LEU A 121 -2.06 -19.86 12.49
CA LEU A 121 -1.29 -19.98 13.71
C LEU A 121 -2.13 -20.68 14.78
N GLU A 122 -1.54 -21.67 15.44
CA GLU A 122 -2.20 -22.43 16.51
C GLU A 122 -1.41 -22.24 17.81
N LEU A 123 -2.01 -21.53 18.75
CA LEU A 123 -1.42 -21.24 20.05
C LEU A 123 -1.88 -22.31 21.06
N PRO A 124 -0.98 -23.19 21.55
CA PRO A 124 -1.33 -24.15 22.58
C PRO A 124 -1.64 -23.42 23.88
N LEU A 125 -2.77 -23.79 24.49
CA LEU A 125 -3.27 -23.20 25.74
C LEU A 125 -3.51 -24.29 26.77
N GLN A 126 -3.37 -23.94 28.04
CA GLN A 126 -3.77 -24.82 29.14
C GLN A 126 -5.29 -24.86 29.28
N PRO A 127 -5.87 -25.92 29.88
CA PRO A 127 -7.32 -26.02 30.12
C PRO A 127 -7.93 -24.85 30.89
N SER A 128 -7.15 -24.23 31.79
CA SER A 128 -7.57 -23.07 32.60
C SER A 128 -7.38 -21.73 31.90
N GLU A 129 -6.51 -21.65 30.88
CA GLU A 129 -6.25 -20.40 30.16
C GLU A 129 -7.41 -20.11 29.21
N GLN A 130 -7.86 -18.86 29.14
CA GLN A 130 -8.89 -18.40 28.21
C GLN A 130 -8.30 -17.30 27.33
N VAL A 131 -8.94 -16.93 26.22
CA VAL A 131 -8.45 -15.86 25.33
C VAL A 131 -9.54 -14.84 25.09
N TYR A 132 -9.28 -13.59 25.43
CA TYR A 132 -10.25 -12.49 25.33
C TYR A 132 -9.90 -11.49 24.24
N ASN A 133 -8.61 -11.28 23.99
CA ASN A 133 -8.15 -10.39 22.93
C ASN A 133 -6.95 -10.99 22.22
N VAL A 134 -6.76 -10.55 20.99
CA VAL A 134 -5.65 -10.92 20.13
C VAL A 134 -5.20 -9.67 19.38
N GLN A 135 -3.90 -9.46 19.37
CA GLN A 135 -3.23 -8.57 18.44
C GLN A 135 -2.10 -9.31 17.75
N PHE A 136 -1.98 -9.12 16.44
CA PHE A 136 -0.82 -9.62 15.72
C PHE A 136 -0.41 -8.68 14.59
N ILE A 137 0.89 -8.73 14.31
CA ILE A 137 1.54 -7.99 13.24
C ILE A 137 2.24 -9.00 12.34
N LEU A 138 1.98 -8.89 11.04
CA LEU A 138 2.72 -9.56 9.99
C LEU A 138 3.47 -8.52 9.17
N THR A 139 4.70 -8.84 8.77
CA THR A 139 5.51 -7.94 7.94
C THR A 139 5.73 -8.48 6.54
N PHE A 140 5.82 -7.56 5.58
CA PHE A 140 5.95 -7.88 4.16
C PHE A 140 7.02 -6.99 3.51
N SER A 141 7.71 -7.53 2.51
CA SER A 141 8.43 -6.73 1.53
C SER A 141 7.44 -6.29 0.46
N TYR A 142 7.36 -4.99 0.22
CA TYR A 142 6.42 -4.40 -0.72
C TYR A 142 7.20 -3.65 -1.80
N LYS A 143 7.00 -4.01 -3.07
CA LYS A 143 7.72 -3.43 -4.21
C LYS A 143 6.78 -2.99 -5.33
N LEU A 144 7.04 -1.81 -5.86
CA LEU A 144 6.39 -1.22 -7.04
C LEU A 144 7.47 -0.89 -8.08
N PHE A 145 7.13 -1.01 -9.36
CA PHE A 145 8.05 -0.86 -10.48
C PHE A 145 7.47 -0.09 -11.68
N ARG A 146 6.16 0.22 -11.74
CA ARG A 146 5.54 0.75 -12.96
C ARG A 146 6.09 2.11 -13.41
N MET A 147 6.23 3.08 -12.50
CA MET A 147 6.80 4.41 -12.81
C MET A 147 8.14 4.65 -12.12
N SER A 148 8.20 4.41 -10.80
CA SER A 148 9.44 4.40 -10.05
C SER A 148 9.61 3.07 -9.32
N THR A 149 10.86 2.72 -9.05
CA THR A 149 11.17 1.55 -8.22
C THR A 149 11.00 1.95 -6.77
N PHE A 150 9.86 1.63 -6.16
CA PHE A 150 9.60 1.88 -4.75
C PHE A 150 9.72 0.57 -3.98
N MET A 151 10.49 0.59 -2.88
CA MET A 151 10.65 -0.55 -1.99
C MET A 151 10.43 -0.12 -0.55
N MET A 152 9.59 -0.87 0.16
CA MET A 152 9.41 -0.69 1.59
C MET A 152 9.21 -2.02 2.32
N GLN A 153 9.50 -2.01 3.61
CA GLN A 153 8.93 -2.99 4.52
C GLN A 153 7.58 -2.47 5.01
N SER A 154 6.54 -3.26 4.78
CA SER A 154 5.17 -2.97 5.12
C SER A 154 4.65 -3.91 6.21
N MET A 155 3.50 -3.58 6.80
CA MET A 155 2.88 -4.41 7.84
C MET A 155 1.38 -4.54 7.66
N ALA A 156 0.86 -5.69 8.08
CA ALA A 156 -0.55 -5.91 8.38
C ALA A 156 -0.70 -6.00 9.90
N TYR A 157 -1.53 -5.13 10.47
CA TYR A 157 -1.91 -5.17 11.87
C TYR A 157 -3.37 -5.62 11.98
N ALA A 158 -3.63 -6.61 12.83
CA ALA A 158 -4.97 -7.04 13.15
C ALA A 158 -5.14 -7.10 14.67
N TYR A 159 -6.28 -6.58 15.14
CA TYR A 159 -6.66 -6.57 16.54
C TYR A 159 -8.13 -6.93 16.67
N PHE A 160 -8.45 -7.71 17.70
CA PHE A 160 -9.81 -7.98 18.10
C PHE A 160 -9.89 -8.25 19.59
N SER A 161 -10.95 -7.77 20.23
CA SER A 161 -11.23 -7.99 21.64
C SER A 161 -12.70 -8.34 21.85
N SER A 162 -12.95 -9.31 22.72
CA SER A 162 -14.28 -9.75 23.11
C SER A 162 -14.33 -10.02 24.62
N SER A 163 -15.49 -9.79 25.23
CA SER A 163 -15.74 -10.19 26.61
C SER A 163 -15.96 -11.70 26.76
N ILE A 164 -16.09 -12.43 25.64
CA ILE A 164 -16.35 -13.86 25.61
C ILE A 164 -15.07 -14.60 25.17
N PRO A 165 -14.62 -15.61 25.92
CA PRO A 165 -13.47 -16.44 25.56
C PRO A 165 -13.59 -17.03 24.16
N GLY A 166 -12.58 -16.77 23.33
CA GLY A 166 -12.48 -17.28 21.96
C GLY A 166 -11.78 -18.62 21.88
N SER A 167 -12.18 -19.42 20.91
CA SER A 167 -11.46 -20.59 20.41
C SER A 167 -10.74 -20.29 19.10
N GLN A 168 -11.28 -19.40 18.27
CA GLN A 168 -10.71 -19.07 16.97
C GLN A 168 -10.96 -17.61 16.59
N PHE A 169 -9.96 -16.99 15.98
CA PHE A 169 -10.05 -15.69 15.33
C PHE A 169 -9.79 -15.83 13.83
N THR A 170 -10.76 -15.42 13.02
CA THR A 170 -10.64 -15.48 11.56
C THR A 170 -10.75 -14.08 10.96
N VAL A 171 -9.76 -13.71 10.16
CA VAL A 171 -9.73 -12.44 9.42
C VAL A 171 -9.47 -12.69 7.94
N ASN A 172 -10.19 -11.97 7.09
CA ASN A 172 -10.02 -12.02 5.65
C ASN A 172 -10.10 -10.60 5.11
N GLY A 173 -9.02 -10.10 4.53
CA GLY A 173 -8.95 -8.72 4.10
C GLY A 173 -7.82 -8.45 3.12
N ASP A 174 -7.73 -7.18 2.75
CA ASP A 174 -6.78 -6.71 1.75
C ASP A 174 -5.64 -5.94 2.42
N LEU A 175 -4.42 -6.15 1.94
CA LEU A 175 -3.26 -5.32 2.30
C LEU A 175 -3.24 -4.09 1.39
N LYS A 176 -3.86 -3.00 1.83
CA LYS A 176 -4.05 -1.80 1.01
C LYS A 176 -2.92 -0.80 1.14
N LEU A 177 -2.52 -0.17 0.04
CA LEU A 177 -1.57 0.94 0.07
C LEU A 177 -2.25 2.23 0.56
N HIS A 178 -1.62 2.93 1.48
CA HIS A 178 -2.05 4.22 1.98
C HIS A 178 -0.95 5.27 1.71
N GLN A 179 -1.26 6.22 0.82
CA GLN A 179 -0.34 7.28 0.41
C GLN A 179 -0.80 8.64 0.97
N ARG A 180 0.02 9.25 1.83
CA ARG A 180 -0.13 10.65 2.29
C ARG A 180 0.54 11.62 1.34
N GLU A 181 1.60 11.17 0.65
CA GLU A 181 2.29 11.93 -0.39
C GLU A 181 2.35 11.11 -1.70
N PRO A 182 2.31 11.76 -2.87
CA PRO A 182 2.58 11.10 -4.15
C PRO A 182 4.00 10.50 -4.19
N LEU A 183 4.13 9.30 -4.75
CA LEU A 183 5.44 8.69 -4.99
C LEU A 183 6.15 9.40 -6.13
N ARG A 184 7.48 9.48 -6.10
CA ARG A 184 8.27 10.08 -7.20
C ARG A 184 7.96 9.34 -8.51
N HIS A 185 7.82 10.06 -9.62
CA HIS A 185 7.49 9.46 -10.92
C HIS A 185 8.69 8.75 -11.59
N LYS A 186 9.91 8.91 -11.07
CA LYS A 186 11.16 8.30 -11.58
C LYS A 186 12.13 7.97 -10.44
N GLY A 187 13.06 7.06 -10.74
CA GLY A 187 14.17 6.71 -9.85
C GLY A 187 13.84 5.56 -8.90
N VAL A 188 14.71 5.40 -7.90
CA VAL A 188 14.58 4.40 -6.84
C VAL A 188 14.24 5.10 -5.53
N ASP A 189 13.18 4.65 -4.86
CA ASP A 189 12.79 5.12 -3.53
C ASP A 189 12.80 3.94 -2.56
N THR A 190 13.82 3.92 -1.70
CA THR A 190 14.02 2.91 -0.66
C THR A 190 13.93 3.50 0.74
N ARG A 191 13.33 4.69 0.91
CA ARG A 191 13.28 5.41 2.20
C ARG A 191 12.71 4.57 3.34
N TYR A 192 11.74 3.70 3.02
CA TYR A 192 11.07 2.83 3.97
C TYR A 192 11.48 1.35 3.85
N ASN A 193 12.57 1.06 3.14
CA ASN A 193 13.17 -0.28 3.08
C ASN A 193 14.06 -0.54 4.31
N VAL A 194 13.46 -0.37 5.48
CA VAL A 194 14.09 -0.56 6.79
C VAL A 194 13.16 -1.37 7.67
N SER A 195 13.75 -2.17 8.56
CA SER A 195 12.98 -3.05 9.46
C SER A 195 12.03 -2.26 10.35
N ILE A 196 10.78 -2.71 10.39
CA ILE A 196 9.73 -2.12 11.24
C ILE A 196 10.04 -2.39 12.72
N PHE A 197 10.54 -3.60 13.00
CA PHE A 197 11.02 -3.99 14.33
C PHE A 197 12.54 -3.90 14.37
N ASN A 198 13.07 -3.35 15.46
CA ASN A 198 14.51 -3.35 15.71
C ASN A 198 14.91 -4.67 16.39
N ASP A 199 15.05 -5.73 15.58
CA ASP A 199 15.38 -7.09 16.03
C ASP A 199 16.68 -7.15 16.84
N GLY A 200 17.65 -6.28 16.56
CA GLY A 200 18.92 -6.24 17.30
C GLY A 200 18.83 -5.58 18.69
N SER A 201 17.71 -4.96 19.05
CA SER A 201 17.58 -4.25 20.32
C SER A 201 17.30 -5.21 21.47
N PRO A 202 18.06 -5.12 22.59
CA PRO A 202 17.76 -5.86 23.82
C PRO A 202 16.67 -5.21 24.67
N PHE A 203 16.18 -4.02 24.30
CA PHE A 203 15.23 -3.25 25.09
C PHE A 203 13.79 -3.57 24.72
N ALA A 204 12.93 -3.79 25.72
CA ALA A 204 11.49 -4.02 25.53
C ALA A 204 10.79 -2.88 24.78
N SER A 205 11.26 -1.64 24.94
CA SER A 205 10.72 -0.45 24.26
C SER A 205 10.88 -0.48 22.73
N ALA A 206 11.75 -1.34 22.20
CA ALA A 206 11.90 -1.54 20.76
C ALA A 206 10.81 -2.44 20.15
N TYR A 207 10.10 -3.19 20.98
CA TYR A 207 9.02 -4.08 20.58
C TYR A 207 7.64 -3.62 21.08
N ASP A 208 7.58 -2.43 21.69
CA ASP A 208 6.32 -1.83 22.09
C ASP A 208 5.45 -1.57 20.86
N VAL A 209 4.34 -2.32 20.78
CA VAL A 209 3.39 -2.28 19.66
C VAL A 209 2.86 -0.86 19.42
N ALA A 210 2.60 -0.10 20.47
CA ALA A 210 2.08 1.27 20.34
C ALA A 210 3.11 2.17 19.64
N ARG A 211 4.38 2.09 20.06
CA ARG A 211 5.48 2.85 19.45
C ARG A 211 5.75 2.42 18.01
N VAL A 212 5.74 1.11 17.74
CA VAL A 212 5.94 0.56 16.40
C VAL A 212 4.84 1.07 15.46
N ILE A 213 3.57 0.96 15.85
CA ILE A 213 2.43 1.45 15.04
C ILE A 213 2.52 2.95 14.83
N ALA A 214 2.81 3.74 15.87
CA ALA A 214 2.97 5.20 15.74
C ALA A 214 4.07 5.56 14.74
N SER A 215 5.27 4.99 14.89
CA SER A 215 6.39 5.24 13.97
C SER A 215 6.12 4.78 12.53
N TYR A 216 5.29 3.74 12.37
CA TYR A 216 4.87 3.27 11.05
C TYR A 216 3.87 4.23 10.43
N GLN A 217 2.88 4.72 11.18
CA GLN A 217 1.86 5.66 10.71
C GLN A 217 2.40 7.07 10.42
N ASP A 218 3.52 7.45 11.03
CA ASP A 218 4.22 8.70 10.72
C ASP A 218 4.83 8.71 9.31
N ARG A 219 5.02 7.55 8.68
CA ARG A 219 5.50 7.45 7.30
C ARG A 219 4.48 8.05 6.33
N ASN A 220 4.97 8.64 5.25
CA ASN A 220 4.09 9.17 4.20
C ASN A 220 3.49 8.08 3.31
N VAL A 221 4.06 6.88 3.32
CA VAL A 221 3.58 5.73 2.54
C VAL A 221 3.58 4.50 3.44
N THR A 222 2.42 3.89 3.61
CA THR A 222 2.18 2.75 4.51
C THR A 222 1.23 1.75 3.87
N THR A 223 1.07 0.57 4.46
CA THR A 223 -0.03 -0.35 4.17
C THR A 223 -0.98 -0.43 5.35
N THR A 224 -2.26 -0.63 5.06
CA THR A 224 -3.30 -0.90 6.06
C THR A 224 -3.94 -2.23 5.77
N PHE A 225 -4.23 -3.00 6.83
CA PHE A 225 -4.99 -4.24 6.68
C PHE A 225 -6.48 -3.92 6.75
N SER A 226 -7.14 -3.96 5.61
CA SER A 226 -8.56 -3.63 5.46
C SER A 226 -9.39 -4.90 5.58
N ASN A 227 -9.82 -5.24 6.79
CA ASN A 227 -10.78 -6.31 7.07
C ASN A 227 -12.14 -5.73 7.51
N GLN A 228 -13.21 -6.08 6.82
CA GLN A 228 -14.57 -5.61 7.11
C GLN A 228 -15.33 -6.51 8.10
N TYR A 229 -15.03 -7.82 8.10
CA TYR A 229 -15.82 -8.82 8.81
C TYR A 229 -14.92 -9.76 9.61
N PRO A 230 -14.31 -9.30 10.73
CA PRO A 230 -13.62 -10.21 11.65
C PRO A 230 -14.63 -11.19 12.26
N VAL A 231 -14.26 -12.47 12.30
CA VAL A 231 -15.09 -13.53 12.90
C VAL A 231 -14.40 -14.04 14.16
N TRP A 232 -15.13 -13.98 15.28
CA TRP A 232 -14.73 -14.52 16.56
C TRP A 232 -15.59 -15.72 16.91
N THR A 233 -14.96 -16.88 17.06
CA THR A 233 -15.64 -18.11 17.44
C THR A 233 -15.35 -18.41 18.89
N ALA A 234 -16.38 -18.68 19.68
CA ALA A 234 -16.28 -19.08 21.08
C ALA A 234 -16.44 -20.60 21.24
N GLY A 235 -16.18 -21.11 22.44
CA GLY A 235 -16.35 -22.53 22.77
C GLY A 235 -15.14 -23.38 22.42
N ARG A 236 -14.09 -23.29 23.24
CA ARG A 236 -12.86 -24.08 23.09
C ARG A 236 -12.97 -25.38 23.89
N ALA A 237 -12.50 -26.49 23.32
CA ALA A 237 -12.28 -27.71 24.10
C ALA A 237 -11.07 -27.52 25.04
N ALA A 238 -11.02 -28.28 26.14
CA ALA A 238 -10.03 -28.10 27.21
C ALA A 238 -8.57 -28.11 26.67
N ASP A 239 -8.26 -29.06 25.78
CA ASP A 239 -6.91 -29.25 25.24
C ASP A 239 -6.73 -28.72 23.81
N ALA A 240 -7.72 -28.01 23.27
CA ALA A 240 -7.63 -27.45 21.93
C ALA A 240 -6.81 -26.15 21.94
N PRO A 241 -5.95 -25.93 20.93
CA PRO A 241 -5.25 -24.66 20.78
C PRO A 241 -6.23 -23.54 20.40
N PHE A 242 -5.82 -22.30 20.64
CA PHE A 242 -6.47 -21.15 20.03
C PHE A 242 -5.94 -20.94 18.63
N VAL A 243 -6.84 -20.79 17.65
CA VAL A 243 -6.46 -20.73 16.23
C VAL A 243 -6.66 -19.33 15.67
N ILE A 244 -5.62 -18.79 15.04
CA ILE A 244 -5.69 -17.58 14.23
C ILE A 244 -5.63 -17.99 12.76
N ASN A 245 -6.67 -17.66 12.00
CA ASN A 245 -6.74 -17.85 10.57
C ASN A 245 -6.80 -16.49 9.89
N ALA A 246 -5.75 -16.12 9.16
CA ALA A 246 -5.67 -14.85 8.45
C ALA A 246 -5.47 -15.09 6.95
N VAL A 247 -6.37 -14.55 6.15
CA VAL A 247 -6.24 -14.49 4.69
C VAL A 247 -5.99 -13.03 4.31
N ILE A 248 -4.82 -12.76 3.73
CA ILE A 248 -4.39 -11.43 3.34
C ILE A 248 -4.24 -11.41 1.83
N ARG A 249 -5.02 -10.57 1.15
CA ARG A 249 -4.98 -10.42 -0.31
C ARG A 249 -4.11 -9.23 -0.69
N TYR A 250 -3.47 -9.32 -1.85
CA TYR A 250 -2.61 -8.30 -2.43
C TYR A 250 -3.32 -7.69 -3.63
N PRO A 251 -4.19 -6.68 -3.42
CA PRO A 251 -4.99 -6.11 -4.49
C PRO A 251 -4.15 -5.27 -5.45
N VAL A 252 -4.72 -4.98 -6.62
CA VAL A 252 -4.25 -3.90 -7.49
C VAL A 252 -4.50 -2.57 -6.79
N GLU A 253 -3.50 -1.69 -6.80
CA GLU A 253 -3.54 -0.39 -6.13
C GLU A 253 -3.55 0.75 -7.12
N ILE A 254 -4.20 1.86 -6.74
CA ILE A 254 -4.15 3.11 -7.49
C ILE A 254 -3.05 3.98 -6.89
N ILE A 255 -1.93 4.10 -7.59
CA ILE A 255 -0.75 4.82 -7.12
C ILE A 255 -0.73 6.23 -7.71
N THR A 256 -0.50 7.19 -6.84
CA THR A 256 -0.43 8.62 -7.17
C THR A 256 1.02 9.08 -7.34
N TYR A 257 1.30 9.80 -8.44
CA TYR A 257 2.62 10.35 -8.78
C TYR A 257 2.53 11.86 -9.12
N PRO A 258 3.55 12.69 -8.80
CA PRO A 258 3.62 14.08 -9.23
C PRO A 258 4.15 14.15 -10.68
N PHE A 259 3.52 14.99 -11.49
CA PHE A 259 3.91 15.24 -12.89
C PHE A 259 5.02 16.28 -13.00
#